data_AF-A0A178DS21-F1
#
_entry.id   AF-A0A178DS21-F1
#
_cell.length_a   1.000
_cell.length_b   1.000
_cell.length_c   1.000
_cell.angle_alpha   90.00
_cell.angle_beta   90.00
_cell.angle_gamma   90.00
#
_symmetry.space_group_name_H-M   'P 1'
#
loop_
_entity.id
_entity.type
_entity.pdbx_description
1 polymer ?
#
loop_
_entity_poly.entity_id
_entity_poly.type
_entity_poly.pdbx_seq_one_letter_code
_entity_poly.pdbx_strand_id
1 'polypeptide(L)'
;MVVDDQTVHSLHFRSSAGASHDIPDTTNGHGNDTPIPSYLAKHIGLGFNGDDIAALISSIDSSQVADTSNVLHLPAEILLHILEHVPVDYILDWRLICRGFRDAIDGRILYHHLRKTTLIGYMGPKHSLSHMRDLEDEEYEKIHLIRARYLRMSKRGTSHQPTLENQRSIWNEQYAIFQIDDEWSPAFLQIAGAADRPNPLFGHVDPKWHDILDKLELSKAEEGFGTLRWCIQLDQAVLDLDIGLELNRGNFYTRVFLQRGAVTVAWKDMLFRFLKTERALRLTMEEEQHSPTFTYSHTEDCLRKTRRQRLHAALDPTSKVDRHIKWSLRLLKPLFGTPRQDPRISLEDVENDATSLLMLLRREASMSTAYISYLRSLAAQYEAMSAEVHALNVTFQEFREHFTMPGIQYSLPFPVLREPRLDPNPVAWTDEVRGMVEEHVAKWKAQRSVIARVQALLGASNEALQVPENSFDDLESDF
;
A
#
# COMPACT_ATOMS: atom_id res chain seq x y z
N MET A 1 45.84 -39.75 22.14
CA MET A 1 44.55 -40.46 22.28
C MET A 1 44.03 -40.70 20.87
N VAL A 2 43.80 -41.97 20.57
CA VAL A 2 43.36 -42.55 19.29
C VAL A 2 41.83 -42.47 19.17
N VAL A 3 41.32 -42.75 17.96
CA VAL A 3 39.93 -43.03 17.51
C VAL A 3 39.33 -41.86 16.71
N ASP A 4 39.48 -41.86 15.38
CA ASP A 4 38.68 -42.53 14.30
C ASP A 4 37.61 -41.55 13.76
N ASP A 5 37.69 -41.06 12.53
CA ASP A 5 37.42 -41.72 11.22
C ASP A 5 35.93 -41.99 11.01
N GLN A 6 35.23 -41.06 10.33
CA GLN A 6 34.02 -41.37 9.55
C GLN A 6 33.95 -40.47 8.31
N THR A 7 34.37 -41.10 7.22
CA THR A 7 34.06 -40.81 5.82
C THR A 7 32.58 -41.05 5.55
N VAL A 8 31.92 -40.15 4.82
CA VAL A 8 30.60 -40.41 4.21
C VAL A 8 30.70 -40.22 2.71
N HIS A 9 30.35 -41.30 2.03
CA HIS A 9 30.44 -41.54 0.60
C HIS A 9 29.60 -40.59 -0.26
N SER A 10 30.25 -40.08 -1.31
CA SER A 10 29.65 -39.52 -2.51
C SER A 10 29.03 -40.63 -3.35
N LEU A 11 27.72 -40.57 -3.57
CA LEU A 11 27.04 -41.42 -4.55
C LEU A 11 27.02 -40.74 -5.91
N HIS A 12 27.96 -41.15 -6.76
CA HIS A 12 27.88 -41.01 -8.21
C HIS A 12 26.84 -41.99 -8.76
N PHE A 13 25.79 -41.47 -9.40
CA PHE A 13 24.97 -42.26 -10.33
C PHE A 13 25.36 -41.89 -11.77
N ARG A 14 26.05 -42.81 -12.43
CA ARG A 14 26.21 -42.91 -13.89
C ARG A 14 25.47 -44.18 -14.34
N SER A 15 24.55 -44.05 -15.28
CA SER A 15 24.05 -45.13 -16.14
C SER A 15 23.50 -44.42 -17.39
N SER A 16 24.25 -44.38 -18.49
CA SER A 16 24.42 -45.37 -19.57
C SER A 16 23.17 -45.58 -20.42
N ALA A 17 23.36 -45.26 -21.70
CA ALA A 17 22.47 -45.38 -22.85
C ALA A 17 21.70 -46.70 -23.01
N GLY A 18 20.56 -46.59 -23.70
CA GLY A 18 20.24 -47.48 -24.83
C GLY A 18 19.26 -48.62 -24.54
N ALA A 19 17.96 -48.33 -24.63
CA ALA A 19 16.97 -49.32 -25.06
C ALA A 19 15.84 -48.60 -25.79
N SER A 20 15.84 -48.73 -27.12
CA SER A 20 14.71 -48.44 -27.99
C SER A 20 13.57 -49.38 -27.65
N HIS A 21 12.46 -48.83 -27.16
CA HIS A 21 11.19 -49.53 -27.11
C HIS A 21 10.20 -48.83 -28.03
N ASP A 22 9.76 -49.58 -29.03
CA ASP A 22 8.70 -49.25 -29.97
C ASP A 22 7.45 -48.73 -29.24
N ILE A 23 7.03 -47.51 -29.57
CA ILE A 23 5.72 -46.98 -29.20
C ILE A 23 4.75 -47.49 -30.27
N PRO A 24 3.71 -48.26 -29.90
CA PRO A 24 2.67 -48.61 -30.84
C PRO A 24 1.85 -47.37 -31.17
N ASP A 25 1.82 -47.09 -32.46
CA ASP A 25 0.92 -46.19 -33.16
C ASP A 25 -0.53 -46.46 -32.70
N THR A 26 -1.04 -45.58 -31.83
CA THR A 26 -2.44 -45.60 -31.38
C THR A 26 -3.13 -44.36 -31.95
N THR A 27 -3.66 -44.58 -33.15
CA THR A 27 -5.02 -44.21 -33.56
C THR A 27 -5.48 -42.80 -33.19
N ASN A 28 -5.64 -42.00 -34.24
CA ASN A 28 -6.61 -40.93 -34.39
C ASN A 28 -7.90 -41.21 -33.57
N GLY A 29 -7.95 -40.66 -32.36
CA GLY A 29 -9.17 -40.58 -31.57
C GLY A 29 -10.01 -39.45 -32.16
N HIS A 30 -11.06 -39.81 -32.90
CA HIS A 30 -12.20 -38.96 -33.12
C HIS A 30 -12.65 -38.40 -31.76
N GLY A 31 -12.41 -37.11 -31.53
CA GLY A 31 -13.03 -36.38 -30.43
C GLY A 31 -14.54 -36.52 -30.60
N ASN A 32 -15.19 -37.12 -29.60
CA ASN A 32 -16.64 -37.05 -29.47
C ASN A 32 -17.00 -35.57 -29.32
N ASP A 33 -17.41 -34.94 -30.43
CA ASP A 33 -18.10 -33.67 -30.44
C ASP A 33 -19.49 -33.86 -29.80
N THR A 34 -19.53 -34.07 -28.49
CA THR A 34 -20.76 -33.83 -27.74
C THR A 34 -21.01 -32.32 -27.77
N PRO A 35 -22.13 -31.87 -28.37
CA PRO A 35 -22.38 -30.44 -28.48
C PRO A 35 -22.45 -29.85 -27.08
N ILE A 36 -21.52 -28.92 -26.80
CA ILE A 36 -21.46 -28.18 -25.55
C ILE A 36 -22.85 -27.58 -25.31
N PRO A 37 -23.47 -27.81 -24.14
CA PRO A 37 -24.80 -27.29 -23.84
C PRO A 37 -24.89 -25.78 -24.15
N SER A 38 -25.99 -25.34 -24.75
CA SER A 38 -26.13 -23.98 -25.27
C SER A 38 -25.94 -22.86 -24.23
N TYR A 39 -26.07 -23.18 -22.94
CA TYR A 39 -25.77 -22.26 -21.84
C TYR A 39 -24.26 -22.06 -21.62
N LEU A 40 -23.43 -23.07 -21.90
CA LEU A 40 -21.96 -23.03 -21.82
C LEU A 40 -21.29 -22.46 -23.06
N ALA A 41 -21.97 -22.50 -24.22
CA ALA A 41 -21.46 -21.95 -25.48
C ALA A 41 -21.11 -20.45 -25.41
N LYS A 42 -21.76 -19.69 -24.50
CA LYS A 42 -21.45 -18.27 -24.25
C LYS A 42 -20.11 -18.05 -23.54
N HIS A 43 -19.55 -19.09 -22.90
CA HIS A 43 -18.30 -19.02 -22.16
C HIS A 43 -17.07 -19.40 -23.00
N ILE A 44 -17.25 -19.86 -24.24
CA ILE A 44 -16.16 -20.07 -25.22
C ILE A 44 -15.50 -18.73 -25.58
N GLY A 45 -16.28 -17.63 -25.58
CA GLY A 45 -15.75 -16.26 -25.71
C GLY A 45 -14.91 -15.79 -24.51
N LEU A 46 -14.91 -16.53 -23.40
CA LEU A 46 -14.10 -16.31 -22.21
C LEU A 46 -12.87 -17.24 -22.15
N GLY A 47 -12.46 -17.81 -23.28
CA GLY A 47 -11.19 -18.55 -23.41
C GLY A 47 -11.13 -19.90 -22.71
N PHE A 48 -12.25 -20.44 -22.24
CA PHE A 48 -12.38 -21.86 -21.89
C PHE A 48 -12.61 -22.65 -23.17
N ASN A 49 -11.75 -23.63 -23.47
CA ASN A 49 -12.03 -24.57 -24.55
C ASN A 49 -13.02 -25.66 -24.05
N GLY A 50 -13.59 -26.44 -24.98
CA GLY A 50 -14.53 -27.52 -24.62
C GLY A 50 -13.92 -28.56 -23.68
N ASP A 51 -12.60 -28.77 -23.79
CA ASP A 51 -11.85 -29.72 -22.97
C ASP A 51 -11.68 -29.24 -21.53
N ASP A 52 -11.54 -27.93 -21.29
CA ASP A 52 -11.39 -27.34 -19.95
C ASP A 52 -12.69 -27.46 -19.16
N ILE A 53 -13.82 -27.23 -19.85
CA ILE A 53 -15.17 -27.38 -19.28
C ILE A 53 -15.47 -28.86 -19.04
N ALA A 54 -15.15 -29.73 -20.00
CA ALA A 54 -15.29 -31.18 -19.85
C ALA A 54 -14.39 -31.72 -18.73
N ALA A 55 -13.17 -31.19 -18.56
CA ALA A 55 -12.26 -31.56 -17.49
C ALA A 55 -12.74 -31.09 -16.12
N LEU A 56 -13.34 -29.89 -16.01
CA LEU A 56 -13.95 -29.41 -14.77
C LEU A 56 -15.16 -30.28 -14.38
N ILE A 57 -16.05 -30.58 -15.33
CA ILE A 57 -17.21 -31.45 -15.14
C ILE A 57 -16.73 -32.87 -14.78
N SER A 58 -15.75 -33.41 -15.51
CA SER A 58 -15.16 -34.72 -15.25
C SER A 58 -14.46 -34.80 -13.88
N SER A 59 -13.78 -33.74 -13.41
CA SER A 59 -13.22 -33.67 -12.05
C SER A 59 -14.32 -33.66 -10.97
N ILE A 60 -15.42 -32.95 -11.23
CA ILE A 60 -16.58 -32.91 -10.34
C ILE A 60 -17.24 -34.30 -10.28
N ASP A 61 -17.42 -34.95 -11.43
CA ASP A 61 -18.05 -36.26 -11.53
C ASP A 61 -17.16 -37.39 -11.00
N SER A 62 -15.83 -37.32 -11.20
CA SER A 62 -14.89 -38.32 -10.68
C SER A 62 -14.65 -38.21 -9.18
N SER A 63 -14.92 -37.05 -8.56
CA SER A 63 -14.94 -36.90 -7.10
C SER A 63 -16.16 -37.57 -6.45
N GLN A 64 -17.12 -38.04 -7.25
CA GLN A 64 -18.37 -38.67 -6.81
C GLN A 64 -18.29 -40.19 -6.95
N VAL A 65 -17.70 -40.85 -5.95
CA VAL A 65 -18.04 -42.26 -5.70
C VAL A 65 -19.44 -42.29 -5.09
N ALA A 66 -20.33 -43.05 -5.73
CA ALA A 66 -21.78 -42.89 -5.72
C ALA A 66 -22.54 -43.09 -4.39
N ASP A 67 -21.90 -43.21 -3.23
CA ASP A 67 -22.61 -43.68 -2.02
C ASP A 67 -22.86 -42.66 -0.91
N THR A 68 -22.22 -41.48 -0.88
CA THR A 68 -22.52 -40.50 0.20
C THR A 68 -22.23 -39.05 -0.17
N SER A 69 -23.14 -38.35 -0.85
CA SER A 69 -23.18 -36.88 -0.73
C SER A 69 -24.50 -36.26 -1.20
N ASN A 70 -25.36 -35.89 -0.24
CA ASN A 70 -26.38 -34.85 -0.40
C ASN A 70 -25.74 -33.45 -0.50
N VAL A 71 -24.73 -33.29 -1.36
CA VAL A 71 -24.07 -31.99 -1.55
C VAL A 71 -24.82 -31.26 -2.66
N LEU A 72 -25.45 -30.14 -2.32
CA LEU A 72 -26.10 -29.25 -3.29
C LEU A 72 -25.06 -28.81 -4.33
N HIS A 73 -25.24 -29.23 -5.58
CA HIS A 73 -24.33 -28.90 -6.67
C HIS A 73 -24.60 -27.46 -7.15
N LEU A 74 -23.58 -26.61 -7.10
CA LEU A 74 -23.59 -25.30 -7.72
C LEU A 74 -23.10 -25.42 -9.17
N PRO A 75 -23.73 -24.72 -10.14
CA PRO A 75 -23.20 -24.61 -11.50
C PRO A 75 -21.78 -24.04 -11.51
N ALA A 76 -20.98 -24.44 -12.49
CA ALA A 76 -19.58 -24.02 -12.63
C ALA A 76 -19.44 -22.49 -12.68
N GLU A 77 -20.39 -21.80 -13.30
CA GLU A 77 -20.44 -20.34 -13.39
C GLU A 77 -20.57 -19.68 -12.02
N ILE A 78 -21.38 -20.28 -11.13
CA ILE A 78 -21.55 -19.80 -9.76
C ILE A 78 -20.26 -20.04 -8.97
N LEU A 79 -19.61 -21.19 -9.13
CA LEU A 79 -18.32 -21.47 -8.50
C LEU A 79 -17.24 -20.49 -8.96
N LEU A 80 -17.16 -20.20 -10.26
CA LEU A 80 -16.22 -19.20 -10.79
C LEU A 80 -16.53 -17.79 -10.26
N HIS A 81 -17.81 -17.43 -10.12
CA HIS A 81 -18.20 -16.15 -9.53
C HIS A 81 -17.87 -16.06 -8.04
N ILE A 82 -17.97 -17.17 -7.30
CA ILE A 82 -17.51 -17.26 -5.92
C ILE A 82 -15.99 -17.03 -5.86
N LEU A 83 -15.21 -17.67 -6.75
CA LEU A 83 -13.75 -17.49 -6.81
C LEU A 83 -13.33 -16.03 -7.06
N GLU A 84 -14.12 -15.24 -7.79
CA GLU A 84 -13.85 -13.79 -7.99
C GLU A 84 -13.96 -12.95 -6.71
N HIS A 85 -14.57 -13.50 -5.66
CA HIS A 85 -14.81 -12.86 -4.36
C HIS A 85 -14.09 -13.55 -3.20
N VAL A 86 -13.35 -14.62 -3.47
CA VAL A 86 -12.51 -15.27 -2.45
C VAL A 86 -11.41 -14.28 -2.03
N PRO A 87 -11.18 -14.10 -0.72
CA PRO A 87 -10.08 -13.26 -0.24
C PRO A 87 -8.73 -13.73 -0.80
N VAL A 88 -7.88 -12.76 -1.12
CA VAL A 88 -6.64 -12.96 -1.89
C VAL A 88 -5.63 -13.88 -1.21
N ASP A 89 -5.67 -13.95 0.11
CA ASP A 89 -4.86 -14.80 0.98
C ASP A 89 -5.28 -16.28 0.96
N TYR A 90 -6.49 -16.60 0.46
CA TYR A 90 -6.99 -17.97 0.30
C TYR A 90 -7.00 -18.45 -1.15
N ILE A 91 -6.88 -17.57 -2.15
CA ILE A 91 -7.08 -17.95 -3.56
C ILE A 91 -6.13 -19.08 -4.03
N LEU A 92 -4.91 -19.13 -3.50
CA LEU A 92 -3.95 -20.17 -3.85
C LEU A 92 -4.28 -21.53 -3.25
N ASP A 93 -5.04 -21.58 -2.15
CA ASP A 93 -5.54 -22.85 -1.60
C ASP A 93 -6.62 -23.44 -2.53
N TRP A 94 -7.50 -22.59 -3.06
CA TRP A 94 -8.50 -22.98 -4.07
C TRP A 94 -7.88 -23.49 -5.37
N ARG A 95 -6.71 -22.97 -5.74
CA ARG A 95 -5.93 -23.43 -6.91
C ARG A 95 -5.50 -24.90 -6.83
N LEU A 96 -5.45 -25.48 -5.63
CA LEU A 96 -5.03 -26.87 -5.40
C LEU A 96 -6.17 -27.88 -5.50
N ILE A 97 -7.43 -27.43 -5.47
CA ILE A 97 -8.61 -28.31 -5.37
C ILE A 97 -8.81 -29.12 -6.65
N CYS A 98 -8.84 -28.47 -7.81
CA CYS A 98 -9.01 -29.15 -9.10
C CYS A 98 -8.34 -28.38 -10.24
N ARG A 99 -8.18 -29.05 -11.40
CA ARG A 99 -7.57 -28.46 -12.59
C ARG A 99 -8.34 -27.25 -13.11
N GLY A 100 -9.67 -27.32 -13.17
CA GLY A 100 -10.46 -26.19 -13.69
C GLY A 100 -10.38 -24.93 -12.82
N PHE A 101 -10.27 -25.07 -11.48
CA PHE A 101 -9.98 -23.92 -10.61
C PHE A 101 -8.59 -23.36 -10.85
N ARG A 102 -7.59 -24.21 -11.05
CA ARG A 102 -6.24 -23.77 -11.42
C ARG A 102 -6.25 -22.95 -12.71
N ASP A 103 -6.88 -23.46 -13.76
CA ASP A 103 -6.90 -22.81 -15.06
C ASP A 103 -7.71 -21.50 -15.03
N ALA A 104 -8.83 -21.48 -14.29
CA ALA A 104 -9.59 -20.26 -14.06
C ALA A 104 -8.82 -19.21 -13.24
N ILE A 105 -8.13 -19.66 -12.18
CA ILE A 105 -7.29 -18.81 -11.33
C ILE A 105 -6.15 -18.21 -12.16
N ASP A 106 -5.40 -19.02 -12.90
CA ASP A 106 -4.24 -18.59 -13.70
C ASP A 106 -4.62 -17.68 -14.90
N GLY A 107 -5.91 -17.61 -15.24
CA GLY A 107 -6.48 -16.79 -16.32
C GLY A 107 -7.42 -15.70 -15.83
N ARG A 108 -8.73 -15.95 -15.94
CA ARG A 108 -9.81 -14.96 -15.71
C ARG A 108 -9.77 -14.34 -14.31
N ILE A 109 -9.60 -15.16 -13.26
CA ILE A 109 -9.70 -14.67 -11.88
C ILE A 109 -8.48 -13.79 -11.55
N LEU A 110 -7.26 -14.19 -11.95
CA LEU A 110 -6.09 -13.34 -11.77
C LEU A 110 -6.21 -12.03 -12.54
N TYR A 111 -6.81 -12.06 -13.74
CA TYR A 111 -7.11 -10.84 -14.50
C TYR A 111 -8.16 -9.96 -13.80
N HIS A 112 -9.17 -10.54 -13.15
CA HIS A 112 -10.12 -9.80 -12.33
C HIS A 112 -9.43 -9.09 -11.16
N HIS A 113 -8.54 -9.79 -10.44
CA HIS A 113 -7.72 -9.17 -9.40
C HIS A 113 -6.78 -8.09 -9.95
N LEU A 114 -6.19 -8.28 -11.13
CA LEU A 114 -5.37 -7.28 -11.80
C LEU A 114 -6.10 -5.95 -11.95
N ARG A 115 -7.37 -5.98 -12.37
CA ARG A 115 -8.18 -4.77 -12.57
C ARG A 115 -8.45 -3.99 -11.27
N LYS A 116 -8.44 -4.68 -10.13
CA LYS A 116 -8.59 -4.09 -8.79
C LYS A 116 -7.26 -3.65 -8.19
N THR A 117 -6.14 -4.03 -8.80
CA THR A 117 -4.80 -3.77 -8.26
C THR A 117 -4.46 -2.29 -8.38
N THR A 118 -3.88 -1.73 -7.32
CA THR A 118 -3.28 -0.41 -7.31
C THR A 118 -1.81 -0.53 -6.93
N LEU A 119 -0.93 0.09 -7.70
CA LEU A 119 0.49 0.22 -7.37
C LEU A 119 0.71 1.55 -6.65
N ILE A 120 1.48 1.55 -5.57
CA ILE A 120 1.69 2.73 -4.74
C ILE A 120 3.19 2.99 -4.61
N GLY A 121 3.69 4.03 -5.27
CA GLY A 121 5.07 4.52 -5.11
C GLY A 121 5.19 5.34 -3.83
N TYR A 122 6.33 5.22 -3.15
CA TYR A 122 6.62 5.93 -1.90
C TYR A 122 7.92 6.72 -2.03
N MET A 123 7.83 8.03 -1.78
CA MET A 123 8.99 8.93 -1.87
C MET A 123 9.96 8.77 -0.70
N GLY A 124 9.50 8.25 0.44
CA GLY A 124 10.27 8.17 1.68
C GLY A 124 9.68 9.06 2.77
N PRO A 125 10.07 8.84 4.04
CA PRO A 125 9.46 9.54 5.16
C PRO A 125 9.94 10.99 5.22
N LYS A 126 9.06 11.88 5.70
CA LYS A 126 9.32 13.33 5.80
C LYS A 126 10.66 13.69 6.45
N HIS A 127 11.08 12.92 7.47
CA HIS A 127 12.26 13.23 8.26
C HIS A 127 13.59 12.68 7.68
N SER A 128 13.54 11.80 6.67
CA SER A 128 14.73 11.13 6.11
C SER A 128 15.62 12.03 5.28
N LEU A 129 15.03 12.90 4.46
CA LEU A 129 15.74 13.75 3.50
C LEU A 129 15.59 15.21 3.88
N SER A 130 16.67 15.98 3.77
CA SER A 130 16.69 17.40 4.15
C SER A 130 15.58 18.19 3.45
N HIS A 131 15.40 18.00 2.14
CA HIS A 131 14.40 18.70 1.36
C HIS A 131 12.96 18.23 1.61
N MET A 132 12.74 17.02 2.15
CA MET A 132 11.41 16.58 2.59
C MET A 132 11.04 17.18 3.95
N ARG A 133 12.04 17.40 4.81
CA ARG A 133 11.85 18.01 6.13
C ARG A 133 11.38 19.45 6.05
N ASP A 134 11.79 20.16 4.99
CA ASP A 134 11.47 21.56 4.75
C ASP A 134 10.03 21.75 4.24
N LEU A 135 9.33 20.68 3.84
CA LEU A 135 7.94 20.77 3.39
C LEU A 135 6.99 20.97 4.56
N GLU A 136 5.88 21.67 4.32
CA GLU A 136 4.75 21.64 5.24
C GLU A 136 4.08 20.25 5.25
N ASP A 137 3.35 19.94 6.31
CA ASP A 137 2.66 18.65 6.46
C ASP A 137 1.69 18.40 5.28
N GLU A 138 0.92 19.42 4.90
CA GLU A 138 -0.01 19.36 3.78
C GLU A 138 0.67 19.16 2.41
N GLU A 139 1.85 19.74 2.21
CA GLU A 139 2.61 19.59 0.96
C GLU A 139 3.16 18.17 0.84
N TYR A 140 3.72 17.65 1.93
CA TYR A 140 4.20 16.28 2.00
C TYR A 140 3.07 15.27 1.74
N GLU A 141 1.90 15.46 2.37
CA GLU A 141 0.74 14.58 2.17
C GLU A 141 0.30 14.50 0.70
N LYS A 142 0.43 15.59 -0.07
CA LYS A 142 0.08 15.62 -1.49
C LYS A 142 1.01 14.81 -2.40
N ILE A 143 2.29 14.68 -2.03
CA ILE A 143 3.29 14.11 -2.95
C ILE A 143 3.90 12.79 -2.49
N HIS A 144 3.91 12.50 -1.18
CA HIS A 144 4.69 11.37 -0.63
C HIS A 144 4.26 9.99 -1.17
N LEU A 145 3.02 9.86 -1.66
CA LEU A 145 2.48 8.65 -2.29
C LEU A 145 2.07 8.89 -3.74
N ILE A 146 2.47 7.96 -4.61
CA ILE A 146 2.12 7.92 -6.03
C ILE A 146 1.20 6.75 -6.25
N ARG A 147 -0.09 6.99 -6.47
CA ARG A 147 -1.04 5.91 -6.78
C ARG A 147 -1.10 5.71 -8.29
N ALA A 148 -1.02 4.45 -8.73
CA ALA A 148 -1.14 4.06 -10.12
C ALA A 148 -2.14 2.92 -10.28
N ARG A 149 -3.19 3.14 -11.08
CA ARG A 149 -4.32 2.21 -11.26
C ARG A 149 -4.23 1.47 -12.58
N TYR A 150 -4.74 0.25 -12.62
CA TYR A 150 -4.76 -0.53 -13.86
C TYR A 150 -5.47 0.23 -14.98
N LEU A 151 -4.79 0.37 -16.13
CA LEU A 151 -5.34 1.01 -17.32
C LEU A 151 -5.67 -0.03 -18.40
N ARG A 152 -4.68 -0.83 -18.81
CA ARG A 152 -4.83 -1.78 -19.94
C ARG A 152 -3.72 -2.81 -20.00
N MET A 153 -3.92 -3.83 -20.83
CA MET A 153 -2.87 -4.78 -21.23
C MET A 153 -1.99 -4.20 -22.35
N SER A 154 -0.74 -4.63 -22.42
CA SER A 154 0.19 -4.27 -23.49
C SER A 154 0.83 -5.50 -24.13
N LYS A 155 0.73 -5.56 -25.46
CA LYS A 155 1.47 -6.51 -26.29
C LYS A 155 2.96 -6.14 -26.28
N ARG A 156 3.84 -7.13 -26.21
CA ARG A 156 5.28 -6.93 -26.34
C ARG A 156 5.62 -6.66 -27.81
N GLY A 157 6.01 -5.43 -28.13
CA GLY A 157 6.49 -5.07 -29.46
C GLY A 157 5.38 -4.71 -30.44
N THR A 158 5.27 -3.42 -30.74
CA THR A 158 4.56 -2.91 -31.90
C THR A 158 5.31 -3.31 -33.17
N SER A 159 4.95 -4.43 -33.78
CA SER A 159 4.91 -4.50 -35.25
C SER A 159 3.47 -4.22 -35.67
N HIS A 160 3.28 -3.13 -36.39
CA HIS A 160 2.00 -2.63 -36.92
C HIS A 160 1.43 -3.54 -38.03
N GLN A 161 1.29 -4.84 -37.78
CA GLN A 161 0.49 -5.70 -38.63
C GLN A 161 -0.70 -6.23 -37.83
N PRO A 162 -1.93 -5.77 -38.15
CA PRO A 162 -3.13 -6.43 -37.68
C PRO A 162 -3.24 -7.76 -38.42
N THR A 163 -2.52 -8.78 -37.96
CA THR A 163 -2.79 -10.15 -38.39
C THR A 163 -4.08 -10.64 -37.72
N LEU A 164 -4.85 -11.44 -38.44
CA LEU A 164 -6.17 -11.99 -38.11
C LEU A 164 -6.22 -12.89 -36.83
N GLU A 165 -5.21 -12.86 -35.96
CA GLU A 165 -5.15 -13.62 -34.69
C GLU A 165 -5.84 -12.88 -33.52
N ASN A 166 -7.05 -12.36 -33.74
CA ASN A 166 -7.86 -11.71 -32.69
C ASN A 166 -8.55 -12.71 -31.73
N GLN A 167 -8.07 -13.96 -31.64
CA GLN A 167 -8.64 -15.01 -30.77
C GLN A 167 -7.81 -15.31 -29.52
N ARG A 168 -6.72 -14.58 -29.25
CA ARG A 168 -6.02 -14.73 -27.95
C ARG A 168 -6.77 -13.97 -26.87
N SER A 169 -7.08 -14.63 -25.78
CA SER A 169 -7.74 -13.99 -24.64
C SER A 169 -6.89 -12.85 -24.08
N ILE A 170 -7.56 -11.80 -23.59
CA ILE A 170 -6.93 -10.55 -23.12
C ILE A 170 -5.93 -10.82 -21.98
N TRP A 171 -6.15 -11.85 -21.16
CA TRP A 171 -5.28 -12.25 -20.05
C TRP A 171 -4.11 -13.15 -20.46
N ASN A 172 -3.86 -13.35 -21.76
CA ASN A 172 -2.63 -14.01 -22.23
C ASN A 172 -1.51 -13.01 -22.52
N GLU A 173 -1.79 -11.71 -22.43
CA GLU A 173 -0.77 -10.68 -22.58
C GLU A 173 0.26 -10.74 -21.43
N GLN A 174 1.51 -10.40 -21.74
CA GLN A 174 2.61 -10.50 -20.77
C GLN A 174 2.67 -9.29 -19.83
N TYR A 175 2.27 -8.11 -20.30
CA TYR A 175 2.44 -6.86 -19.56
C TYR A 175 1.12 -6.13 -19.33
N ALA A 176 1.03 -5.49 -18.17
CA ALA A 176 -0.04 -4.55 -17.84
C ALA A 176 0.54 -3.14 -17.67
N ILE A 177 -0.23 -2.15 -18.09
CA ILE A 177 0.06 -0.73 -17.92
C ILE A 177 -0.87 -0.18 -16.83
N PHE A 178 -0.27 0.48 -15.85
CA PHE A 178 -0.94 1.23 -14.81
C PHE A 178 -0.73 2.73 -15.07
N GLN A 179 -1.77 3.53 -14.92
CA GLN A 179 -1.72 4.98 -15.05
C GLN A 179 -1.55 5.60 -13.67
N ILE A 180 -0.57 6.49 -13.53
CA ILE A 180 -0.34 7.30 -12.32
C ILE A 180 -1.45 8.37 -12.26
N ASP A 181 -1.99 8.60 -11.06
CA ASP A 181 -3.04 9.59 -10.82
C ASP A 181 -2.61 10.98 -11.34
N ASP A 182 -3.46 11.58 -12.18
CA ASP A 182 -3.18 12.83 -12.89
C ASP A 182 -2.96 14.03 -11.95
N GLU A 183 -3.43 13.95 -10.70
CA GLU A 183 -3.30 14.98 -9.67
C GLU A 183 -1.89 15.06 -9.06
N TRP A 184 -1.16 13.94 -9.05
CA TRP A 184 0.15 13.86 -8.38
C TRP A 184 1.21 14.69 -9.12
N SER A 185 1.28 14.56 -10.45
CA SER A 185 2.33 15.21 -11.24
C SER A 185 2.28 16.75 -11.15
N PRO A 186 1.12 17.42 -11.28
CA PRO A 186 1.03 18.86 -11.09
C PRO A 186 1.43 19.31 -9.68
N ALA A 187 0.95 18.61 -8.64
CA ALA A 187 1.28 18.93 -7.25
C ALA A 187 2.80 18.80 -6.99
N PHE A 188 3.41 17.73 -7.51
CA PHE A 188 4.85 17.53 -7.41
C PHE A 188 5.63 18.61 -8.17
N LEU A 189 5.24 18.98 -9.39
CA LEU A 189 5.93 20.02 -10.17
C LEU A 189 5.82 21.41 -9.52
N GLN A 190 4.71 21.69 -8.82
CA GLN A 190 4.54 22.90 -8.02
C GLN A 190 5.53 22.93 -6.84
N ILE A 191 5.55 21.88 -6.02
CA ILE A 191 6.42 21.79 -4.84
C ILE A 191 7.91 21.70 -5.23
N ALA A 192 8.21 21.08 -6.37
CA ALA A 192 9.57 20.91 -6.86
C ALA A 192 10.14 22.12 -7.64
N GLY A 193 9.42 23.24 -7.66
CA GLY A 193 9.90 24.51 -8.24
C GLY A 193 9.88 24.57 -9.78
N ALA A 194 9.14 23.68 -10.44
CA ALA A 194 9.08 23.59 -11.90
C ALA A 194 7.80 24.21 -12.50
N ALA A 195 6.77 24.50 -11.71
CA ALA A 195 5.47 24.96 -12.20
C ALA A 195 5.50 26.30 -12.94
N ASP A 196 6.38 27.23 -12.54
CA ASP A 196 6.44 28.57 -13.15
C ASP A 196 7.17 28.59 -14.51
N ARG A 197 7.67 27.44 -14.98
CA ARG A 197 8.43 27.34 -16.23
C ARG A 197 7.51 27.09 -17.43
N PRO A 198 7.84 27.63 -18.62
CA PRO A 198 7.13 27.30 -19.84
C PRO A 198 7.33 25.79 -20.15
N ASN A 199 6.24 25.03 -20.17
CA ASN A 199 6.21 23.57 -20.28
C ASN A 199 6.91 22.87 -19.09
N PRO A 200 6.24 22.75 -17.93
CA PRO A 200 6.81 22.13 -16.74
C PRO A 200 7.07 20.64 -17.01
N LEU A 201 8.34 20.24 -16.91
CA LEU A 201 8.81 18.87 -17.13
C LEU A 201 9.61 18.41 -15.91
N PHE A 202 9.64 17.10 -15.69
CA PHE A 202 10.44 16.50 -14.61
C PHE A 202 11.94 16.83 -14.72
N GLY A 203 12.48 17.07 -15.92
CA GLY A 203 13.88 17.49 -16.09
C GLY A 203 14.17 18.94 -15.66
N HIS A 204 13.14 19.70 -15.27
CA HIS A 204 13.28 21.09 -14.83
C HIS A 204 13.18 21.27 -13.32
N VAL A 205 12.89 20.20 -12.58
CA VAL A 205 12.79 20.24 -11.11
C VAL A 205 14.13 20.54 -10.47
N ASP A 206 14.10 21.01 -9.22
CA ASP A 206 15.35 21.25 -8.49
C ASP A 206 16.22 19.97 -8.43
N PRO A 207 17.56 20.09 -8.57
CA PRO A 207 18.50 18.98 -8.47
C PRO A 207 18.28 18.06 -7.27
N LYS A 208 17.86 18.62 -6.13
CA LYS A 208 17.58 17.89 -4.88
C LYS A 208 16.53 16.79 -5.00
N TRP A 209 15.63 16.87 -5.98
CA TRP A 209 14.57 15.90 -6.22
C TRP A 209 14.95 14.74 -7.14
N HIS A 210 16.07 14.85 -7.86
CA HIS A 210 16.44 13.86 -8.88
C HIS A 210 16.68 12.47 -8.30
N ASP A 211 17.29 12.38 -7.12
CA ASP A 211 17.55 11.08 -6.48
C ASP A 211 16.26 10.35 -6.10
N ILE A 212 15.23 11.08 -5.67
CA ILE A 212 13.91 10.47 -5.39
C ILE A 212 13.24 10.02 -6.69
N LEU A 213 13.28 10.85 -7.72
CA LEU A 213 12.70 10.49 -9.02
C LEU A 213 13.38 9.26 -9.61
N ASP A 214 14.71 9.20 -9.57
CA ASP A 214 15.48 8.04 -10.03
C ASP A 214 15.15 6.78 -9.22
N LYS A 215 14.99 6.94 -7.90
CA LYS A 215 14.57 5.86 -6.99
C LYS A 215 13.17 5.33 -7.33
N LEU A 216 12.23 6.23 -7.64
CA LEU A 216 10.86 5.88 -8.02
C LEU A 216 10.79 5.27 -9.43
N GLU A 217 11.58 5.79 -10.37
CA GLU A 217 11.68 5.26 -11.73
C GLU A 217 12.37 3.90 -11.82
N LEU A 218 12.98 3.46 -10.70
CA LEU A 218 13.80 2.25 -10.62
C LEU A 218 14.98 2.32 -11.60
N SER A 219 15.49 3.53 -11.85
CA SER A 219 16.61 3.80 -12.77
C SER A 219 17.97 3.52 -12.12
N LYS A 220 18.03 3.59 -10.79
CA LYS A 220 19.21 3.28 -9.97
C LYS A 220 19.00 1.98 -9.19
N ALA A 221 20.10 1.26 -8.95
CA ALA A 221 20.12 0.19 -7.96
C ALA A 221 19.75 0.77 -6.59
N GLU A 222 19.17 -0.05 -5.73
CA GLU A 222 18.77 0.40 -4.41
C GLU A 222 19.99 0.78 -3.58
N GLU A 223 20.02 2.02 -3.09
CA GLU A 223 21.03 2.50 -2.14
C GLU A 223 20.75 1.91 -0.75
N GLY A 224 20.88 0.58 -0.64
CA GLY A 224 20.83 -0.14 0.62
C GLY A 224 19.43 -0.50 1.14
N PHE A 225 19.40 -1.69 1.76
CA PHE A 225 18.59 -2.02 2.94
C PHE A 225 17.10 -2.31 2.80
N GLY A 226 16.61 -2.77 1.65
CA GLY A 226 15.21 -3.18 1.53
C GLY A 226 14.25 -2.01 1.75
N THR A 227 14.67 -0.82 1.33
CA THR A 227 13.92 0.42 1.41
C THR A 227 12.65 0.30 0.58
N LEU A 228 11.52 0.71 1.14
CA LEU A 228 10.25 0.70 0.43
C LEU A 228 10.26 1.72 -0.70
N ARG A 229 9.98 1.26 -1.92
CA ARG A 229 9.91 2.10 -3.14
C ARG A 229 8.52 2.05 -3.76
N TRP A 230 8.01 0.84 -3.96
CA TRP A 230 6.66 0.61 -4.45
C TRP A 230 5.99 -0.47 -3.62
N CYS A 231 4.68 -0.34 -3.47
CA CYS A 231 3.79 -1.30 -2.85
C CYS A 231 2.76 -1.74 -3.88
N ILE A 232 2.16 -2.90 -3.63
CA ILE A 232 0.99 -3.39 -4.31
C ILE A 232 -0.15 -3.49 -3.31
N GLN A 233 -1.28 -2.87 -3.66
CA GLN A 233 -2.55 -2.99 -2.96
C GLN A 233 -3.50 -3.82 -3.82
N LEU A 234 -4.08 -4.85 -3.22
CA LEU A 234 -5.14 -5.65 -3.81
C LEU A 234 -6.18 -5.96 -2.73
N ASP A 235 -7.41 -5.49 -2.97
CA ASP A 235 -8.48 -5.51 -1.96
C ASP A 235 -8.00 -4.87 -0.64
N GLN A 236 -7.97 -5.63 0.46
CA GLN A 236 -7.52 -5.16 1.78
C GLN A 236 -6.03 -5.41 2.04
N ALA A 237 -5.37 -6.21 1.18
CA ALA A 237 -3.99 -6.60 1.37
C ALA A 237 -3.04 -5.59 0.73
N VAL A 238 -2.00 -5.20 1.46
CA VAL A 238 -0.93 -4.33 0.98
C VAL A 238 0.43 -4.93 1.32
N LEU A 239 1.30 -5.04 0.33
CA LEU A 239 2.66 -5.57 0.47
C LEU A 239 3.64 -4.72 -0.33
N ASP A 240 4.91 -4.79 0.05
CA ASP A 240 6.02 -4.28 -0.75
C ASP A 240 6.10 -5.02 -2.09
N LEU A 241 6.24 -4.25 -3.16
CA LEU A 241 6.46 -4.78 -4.50
C LEU A 241 7.84 -5.43 -4.52
N ASP A 242 7.92 -6.69 -4.97
CA ASP A 242 9.13 -7.53 -4.98
C ASP A 242 10.17 -7.07 -6.03
N ILE A 243 10.57 -5.80 -5.95
CA ILE A 243 11.58 -5.19 -6.80
C ILE A 243 12.94 -5.63 -6.26
N GLY A 244 13.79 -6.15 -7.14
CA GLY A 244 15.15 -6.54 -6.78
C GLY A 244 15.97 -5.36 -6.24
N LEU A 245 16.93 -5.67 -5.37
CA LEU A 245 17.90 -4.69 -4.84
C LEU A 245 18.77 -4.10 -5.97
N GLU A 246 19.06 -4.91 -6.99
CA GLU A 246 19.77 -4.49 -8.21
C GLU A 246 18.83 -4.51 -9.42
N LEU A 247 19.10 -3.64 -10.40
CA LEU A 247 18.30 -3.49 -11.63
C LEU A 247 18.02 -4.81 -12.36
N ASN A 248 18.97 -5.74 -12.31
CA ASN A 248 18.88 -7.04 -13.00
C ASN A 248 18.47 -8.20 -12.08
N ARG A 249 18.28 -7.95 -10.78
CA ARG A 249 17.83 -8.95 -9.80
C ARG A 249 16.32 -8.88 -9.56
N GLY A 250 15.60 -8.17 -10.43
CA GLY A 250 14.15 -8.09 -10.39
C GLY A 250 13.53 -9.47 -10.56
N ASN A 251 12.59 -9.79 -9.68
CA ASN A 251 11.86 -11.05 -9.68
C ASN A 251 10.81 -11.14 -10.80
N PHE A 252 10.50 -9.98 -11.39
CA PHE A 252 9.70 -9.80 -12.59
C PHE A 252 10.06 -8.46 -13.24
N TYR A 253 9.68 -8.29 -14.50
CA TYR A 253 9.92 -7.05 -15.23
C TYR A 253 9.00 -5.93 -14.73
N THR A 254 9.58 -4.79 -14.34
CA THR A 254 8.87 -3.56 -13.98
C THR A 254 9.60 -2.38 -14.59
N ARG A 255 8.86 -1.43 -15.16
CA ARG A 255 9.39 -0.16 -15.65
C ARG A 255 8.44 0.97 -15.33
N VAL A 256 8.95 1.99 -14.67
CA VAL A 256 8.20 3.18 -14.28
C VAL A 256 8.62 4.33 -15.20
N PHE A 257 7.65 5.06 -15.73
CA PHE A 257 7.86 6.25 -16.54
C PHE A 257 7.06 7.40 -15.92
N LEU A 258 7.68 8.15 -15.00
CA LEU A 258 6.97 9.24 -14.30
C LEU A 258 6.55 10.33 -15.28
N GLN A 259 7.41 10.65 -16.26
CA GLN A 259 7.10 11.63 -17.30
C GLN A 259 5.87 11.27 -18.16
N ARG A 260 5.59 9.98 -18.33
CA ARG A 260 4.42 9.50 -19.09
C ARG A 260 3.23 9.19 -18.20
N GLY A 261 3.38 9.32 -16.88
CA GLY A 261 2.37 8.90 -15.92
C GLY A 261 2.04 7.41 -16.00
N ALA A 262 3.02 6.54 -16.29
CA ALA A 262 2.76 5.14 -16.59
C ALA A 262 3.74 4.16 -15.94
N VAL A 263 3.21 3.06 -15.40
CA VAL A 263 3.99 1.93 -14.86
C VAL A 263 3.66 0.67 -15.67
N THR A 264 4.67 0.01 -16.20
CA THR A 264 4.54 -1.23 -16.96
C THR A 264 5.10 -2.40 -16.17
N VAL A 265 4.32 -3.45 -15.97
CA VAL A 265 4.70 -4.62 -15.15
C VAL A 265 4.37 -5.95 -15.84
N ALA A 266 5.23 -6.95 -15.63
CA ALA A 266 4.90 -8.35 -15.91
C ALA A 266 3.89 -8.85 -14.86
N TRP A 267 2.62 -8.68 -15.19
CA TRP A 267 1.54 -8.69 -14.21
C TRP A 267 1.24 -10.07 -13.61
N LYS A 268 1.39 -11.16 -14.37
CA LYS A 268 1.17 -12.52 -13.85
C LYS A 268 2.21 -12.84 -12.77
N ASP A 269 3.48 -12.61 -13.07
CA ASP A 269 4.58 -12.86 -12.14
C ASP A 269 4.44 -12.00 -10.88
N MET A 270 4.08 -10.71 -11.06
CA MET A 270 3.79 -9.78 -9.97
C MET A 270 2.67 -10.29 -9.06
N LEU A 271 1.49 -10.59 -9.62
CA LEU A 271 0.34 -11.02 -8.82
C LEU A 271 0.57 -12.39 -8.17
N PHE A 272 1.14 -13.37 -8.88
CA PHE A 272 1.43 -14.67 -8.26
C PHE A 272 2.37 -14.58 -7.07
N ARG A 273 3.39 -13.71 -7.15
CA ARG A 273 4.30 -13.47 -6.03
C ARG A 273 3.56 -12.80 -4.88
N PHE A 274 2.76 -11.78 -5.16
CA PHE A 274 1.91 -11.13 -4.17
C PHE A 274 1.02 -12.13 -3.44
N LEU A 275 0.28 -12.97 -4.18
CA LEU A 275 -0.61 -13.98 -3.60
C LEU A 275 0.15 -15.02 -2.75
N LYS A 276 1.35 -15.42 -3.19
CA LYS A 276 2.20 -16.34 -2.40
C LYS A 276 2.65 -15.69 -1.10
N THR A 277 3.04 -14.43 -1.13
CA THR A 277 3.48 -13.70 0.05
C THR A 277 2.33 -13.43 1.01
N GLU A 278 1.15 -13.04 0.52
CA GLU A 278 -0.01 -12.80 1.38
C GLU A 278 -0.49 -14.09 2.04
N ARG A 279 -0.52 -15.21 1.30
CA ARG A 279 -0.79 -16.53 1.89
C ARG A 279 0.24 -16.89 2.97
N ALA A 280 1.53 -16.65 2.73
CA ALA A 280 2.58 -16.92 3.72
C ALA A 280 2.43 -16.03 4.97
N LEU A 281 2.03 -14.77 4.80
CA LEU A 281 1.73 -13.86 5.90
C LEU A 281 0.54 -14.36 6.73
N ARG A 282 -0.57 -14.75 6.08
CA ARG A 282 -1.74 -15.36 6.74
C ARG A 282 -1.34 -16.58 7.56
N LEU A 283 -0.61 -17.52 6.97
CA LEU A 283 -0.14 -18.72 7.67
C LEU A 283 0.76 -18.36 8.86
N THR A 284 1.66 -17.37 8.71
CA THR A 284 2.49 -16.88 9.81
C THR A 284 1.64 -16.28 10.94
N MET A 285 0.60 -15.53 10.60
CA MET A 285 -0.33 -14.96 11.58
C MET A 285 -1.10 -16.04 12.35
N GLU A 286 -1.53 -17.11 11.67
CA GLU A 286 -2.19 -18.28 12.28
C GLU A 286 -1.23 -19.07 13.18
N GLU A 287 -0.01 -19.32 12.72
CA GLU A 287 1.04 -20.02 13.49
C GLU A 287 1.40 -19.26 14.79
N GLU A 288 1.55 -17.94 14.71
CA GLU A 288 1.97 -17.08 15.81
C GLU A 288 0.78 -16.54 16.64
N GLN A 289 -0.45 -17.00 16.38
CA GLN A 289 -1.66 -16.52 17.08
C GLN A 289 -1.59 -16.74 18.60
N HIS A 290 -0.91 -17.80 19.03
CA HIS A 290 -0.78 -18.20 20.43
C HIS A 290 0.55 -17.75 21.06
N SER A 291 1.33 -16.93 20.35
CA SER A 291 2.61 -16.46 20.86
C SER A 291 2.37 -15.54 22.07
N PRO A 292 3.02 -15.82 23.22
CA PRO A 292 2.68 -15.20 24.50
C PRO A 292 3.07 -13.73 24.58
N THR A 293 3.99 -13.28 23.73
CA THR A 293 4.54 -11.92 23.72
C THR A 293 4.84 -11.45 22.30
N PHE A 294 4.50 -10.18 22.01
CA PHE A 294 4.81 -9.51 20.75
C PHE A 294 5.78 -8.36 20.99
N THR A 295 6.67 -8.10 20.02
CA THR A 295 7.64 -7.00 20.11
C THR A 295 6.97 -5.67 19.79
N TYR A 296 6.11 -5.64 18.77
CA TYR A 296 5.31 -4.47 18.38
C TYR A 296 3.82 -4.79 18.48
N SER A 297 3.28 -5.52 17.51
CA SER A 297 1.92 -6.06 17.51
C SER A 297 1.91 -7.39 16.73
N HIS A 298 0.88 -8.21 16.90
CA HIS A 298 0.79 -9.51 16.20
C HIS A 298 0.92 -9.36 14.67
N THR A 299 0.15 -8.46 14.07
CA THR A 299 0.19 -8.22 12.61
C THR A 299 1.52 -7.61 12.17
N GLU A 300 2.05 -6.65 12.94
CA GLU A 300 3.31 -5.98 12.59
C GLU A 300 4.51 -6.93 12.67
N ASP A 301 4.61 -7.74 13.73
CA ASP A 301 5.67 -8.74 13.88
C ASP A 301 5.61 -9.78 12.76
N CYS A 302 4.41 -10.26 12.40
CA CYS A 302 4.23 -11.19 11.29
C CYS A 302 4.66 -10.55 9.95
N LEU A 303 4.26 -9.31 9.69
CA LEU A 303 4.64 -8.58 8.47
C LEU A 303 6.16 -8.36 8.39
N ARG A 304 6.79 -7.96 9.50
CA ARG A 304 8.26 -7.83 9.60
C ARG A 304 8.95 -9.17 9.36
N LYS A 305 8.45 -10.27 9.94
CA LYS A 305 8.99 -11.62 9.73
C LYS A 305 8.95 -12.00 8.24
N THR A 306 7.81 -11.84 7.58
CA THR A 306 7.66 -12.12 6.15
C THR A 306 8.58 -11.24 5.29
N ARG A 307 8.68 -9.94 5.59
CA ARG A 307 9.58 -9.02 4.88
C ARG A 307 11.06 -9.39 5.04
N ARG A 308 11.51 -9.67 6.28
CA ARG A 308 12.88 -10.12 6.57
C ARG A 308 13.21 -11.42 5.84
N GLN A 309 12.28 -12.38 5.80
CA GLN A 309 12.46 -13.64 5.07
C GLN A 309 12.62 -13.42 3.56
N ARG A 310 11.77 -12.57 2.96
CA ARG A 310 11.86 -12.22 1.54
C ARG A 310 13.17 -11.53 1.20
N LEU A 311 13.53 -10.52 1.98
CA LEU A 311 14.79 -9.81 1.80
C LEU A 311 15.97 -10.78 1.91
N HIS A 312 16.01 -11.63 2.94
CA HIS A 312 17.06 -12.63 3.11
C HIS A 312 17.14 -13.62 1.94
N ALA A 313 16.00 -14.02 1.36
CA ALA A 313 15.97 -14.93 0.20
C ALA A 313 16.48 -14.29 -1.10
N ALA A 314 16.41 -12.96 -1.21
CA ALA A 314 16.88 -12.21 -2.38
C ALA A 314 18.40 -11.90 -2.34
N LEU A 315 19.07 -12.14 -1.20
CA LEU A 315 20.50 -11.85 -1.02
C LEU A 315 21.39 -12.94 -1.61
N ASP A 316 22.37 -12.51 -2.42
CA ASP A 316 23.40 -13.36 -3.00
C ASP A 316 24.55 -13.58 -2.00
N PRO A 317 24.85 -14.82 -1.60
CA PRO A 317 25.94 -15.10 -0.65
C PRO A 317 27.33 -14.75 -1.18
N THR A 318 27.51 -14.57 -2.49
CA THR A 318 28.81 -14.22 -3.10
C THR A 318 29.09 -12.71 -3.06
N SER A 319 28.05 -11.87 -3.06
CA SER A 319 28.17 -10.42 -2.97
C SER A 319 28.65 -9.96 -1.58
N LYS A 320 29.63 -9.07 -1.53
CA LYS A 320 30.12 -8.48 -0.26
C LYS A 320 29.05 -7.61 0.39
N VAL A 321 28.30 -6.86 -0.41
CA VAL A 321 27.23 -5.97 0.06
C VAL A 321 26.10 -6.80 0.66
N ASP A 322 25.67 -7.85 -0.03
CA ASP A 322 24.58 -8.73 0.41
C ASP A 322 24.94 -9.51 1.67
N ARG A 323 26.20 -9.94 1.81
CA ARG A 323 26.70 -10.54 3.06
C ARG A 323 26.65 -9.55 4.22
N HIS A 324 26.95 -8.27 3.98
CA HIS A 324 26.81 -7.24 4.99
C HIS A 324 25.34 -7.01 5.36
N ILE A 325 24.43 -6.92 4.38
CA ILE A 325 22.99 -6.81 4.63
C ILE A 325 22.48 -8.02 5.43
N LYS A 326 22.87 -9.23 5.05
CA LYS A 326 22.52 -10.47 5.75
C LYS A 326 23.01 -10.47 7.20
N TRP A 327 24.19 -9.92 7.46
CA TRP A 327 24.69 -9.72 8.82
C TRP A 327 23.87 -8.67 9.58
N SER A 328 23.59 -7.52 8.96
CA SER A 328 22.77 -6.46 9.57
C SER A 328 21.35 -6.92 9.90
N LEU A 329 20.73 -7.77 9.07
CA LEU A 329 19.42 -8.36 9.35
C LEU A 329 19.39 -9.22 10.61
N ARG A 330 20.52 -9.84 10.97
CA ARG A 330 20.64 -10.64 12.21
C ARG A 330 20.77 -9.77 13.46
N LEU A 331 21.10 -8.50 13.28
CA LEU A 331 21.23 -7.53 14.36
C LEU A 331 19.96 -6.70 14.58
N LEU A 332 18.97 -6.81 13.70
CA LEU A 332 17.67 -6.20 13.91
C LEU A 332 17.03 -6.73 15.20
N LYS A 333 16.23 -5.86 15.84
CA LYS A 333 15.44 -6.22 17.01
C LYS A 333 14.66 -7.51 16.72
N PRO A 334 14.80 -8.55 17.54
CA PRO A 334 14.12 -9.81 17.27
C PRO A 334 12.61 -9.64 17.53
N LEU A 335 11.83 -10.41 16.81
CA LEU A 335 10.37 -10.33 16.80
C LEU A 335 9.79 -11.28 17.86
N PHE A 336 8.52 -11.13 18.22
CA PHE A 336 7.82 -11.99 19.19
C PHE A 336 8.42 -11.92 20.60
N GLY A 337 8.66 -10.70 21.09
CA GLY A 337 8.92 -10.43 22.51
C GLY A 337 10.27 -10.89 23.03
N THR A 338 11.24 -11.16 22.16
CA THR A 338 12.60 -11.52 22.57
C THR A 338 13.38 -10.26 22.97
N PRO A 339 13.79 -10.10 24.25
CA PRO A 339 14.49 -8.89 24.68
C PRO A 339 15.94 -8.90 24.18
N ARG A 340 16.37 -7.80 23.56
CA ARG A 340 17.78 -7.46 23.37
C ARG A 340 17.96 -5.96 23.59
N GLN A 341 18.98 -5.60 24.37
CA GLN A 341 19.52 -4.26 24.42
C GLN A 341 20.63 -4.20 23.39
N ASP A 342 20.34 -3.69 22.20
CA ASP A 342 21.35 -3.51 21.16
C ASP A 342 21.32 -2.06 20.62
N PRO A 343 22.47 -1.55 20.15
CA PRO A 343 22.58 -0.20 19.60
C PRO A 343 21.71 -0.05 18.36
N ARG A 344 21.06 1.10 18.20
CA ARG A 344 20.27 1.43 17.00
C ARG A 344 21.13 1.27 15.74
N ILE A 345 20.63 0.51 14.77
CA ILE A 345 21.29 0.29 13.48
C ILE A 345 20.44 0.99 12.42
N SER A 346 21.08 1.63 11.44
CA SER A 346 20.39 2.32 10.34
C SER A 346 19.35 1.46 9.59
N LEU A 347 19.51 0.13 9.56
CA LEU A 347 18.55 -0.80 8.95
C LEU A 347 17.23 -0.89 9.72
N GLU A 348 17.25 -0.66 11.04
CA GLU A 348 16.05 -0.67 11.88
C GLU A 348 15.12 0.49 11.52
N ASP A 349 15.67 1.68 11.28
CA ASP A 349 14.90 2.85 10.84
C ASP A 349 14.23 2.58 9.48
N VAL A 350 14.97 2.01 8.52
CA VAL A 350 14.42 1.62 7.20
C VAL A 350 13.28 0.60 7.32
N GLU A 351 13.42 -0.40 8.19
CA GLU A 351 12.34 -1.37 8.44
C GLU A 351 11.15 -0.72 9.12
N ASN A 352 11.39 0.15 10.11
CA ASN A 352 10.35 0.88 10.84
C ASN A 352 9.54 1.77 9.89
N ASP A 353 10.19 2.58 9.06
CA ASP A 353 9.53 3.46 8.10
C ASP A 353 8.67 2.68 7.12
N ALA A 354 9.24 1.60 6.59
CA ALA A 354 8.55 0.79 5.61
C ALA A 354 7.37 0.01 6.21
N THR A 355 7.53 -0.52 7.42
CA THR A 355 6.47 -1.25 8.11
C THR A 355 5.36 -0.31 8.56
N SER A 356 5.71 0.88 9.06
CA SER A 356 4.74 1.91 9.45
C SER A 356 3.86 2.31 8.26
N LEU A 357 4.47 2.55 7.09
CA LEU A 357 3.70 2.87 5.89
C LEU A 357 2.82 1.70 5.44
N LEU A 358 3.35 0.47 5.39
CA LEU A 358 2.56 -0.69 4.98
C LEU A 358 1.37 -0.94 5.91
N MET A 359 1.56 -0.78 7.23
CA MET A 359 0.48 -0.89 8.21
C MET A 359 -0.56 0.21 8.02
N LEU A 360 -0.13 1.45 7.76
CA LEU A 360 -1.04 2.55 7.45
C LEU A 360 -1.87 2.28 6.18
N LEU A 361 -1.22 1.82 5.11
CA LEU A 361 -1.89 1.50 3.85
C LEU A 361 -2.83 0.29 3.98
N ARG A 362 -2.47 -0.75 4.75
CA ARG A 362 -3.38 -1.87 5.08
C ARG A 362 -4.59 -1.39 5.87
N ARG A 363 -4.38 -0.47 6.80
CA ARG A 363 -5.47 0.14 7.57
C ARG A 363 -6.37 0.97 6.64
N GLU A 364 -5.81 1.79 5.76
CA GLU A 364 -6.58 2.52 4.74
C GLU A 364 -7.39 1.56 3.85
N ALA A 365 -6.77 0.49 3.36
CA ALA A 365 -7.38 -0.48 2.46
C ALA A 365 -8.49 -1.33 3.11
N SER A 366 -8.43 -1.56 4.43
CA SER A 366 -9.45 -2.30 5.17
C SER A 366 -10.64 -1.44 5.60
N MET A 367 -10.51 -0.11 5.57
CA MET A 367 -11.58 0.80 5.89
C MET A 367 -12.59 0.98 4.74
N SER A 368 -13.86 1.14 5.09
CA SER A 368 -14.87 1.51 4.10
C SER A 368 -14.70 2.95 3.63
N THR A 369 -15.07 3.24 2.39
CA THR A 369 -15.04 4.61 1.84
C THR A 369 -15.86 5.59 2.67
N ALA A 370 -17.01 5.13 3.18
CA ALA A 370 -17.85 5.92 4.09
C ALA A 370 -17.09 6.26 5.39
N TYR A 371 -16.39 5.29 5.98
CA TYR A 371 -15.63 5.52 7.20
C TYR A 371 -14.41 6.44 6.98
N ILE A 372 -13.69 6.30 5.86
CA ILE A 372 -12.62 7.25 5.48
C ILE A 372 -13.19 8.67 5.31
N SER A 373 -14.37 8.81 4.67
CA SER A 373 -15.02 10.11 4.51
C SER A 373 -15.43 10.72 5.86
N TYR A 374 -15.89 9.89 6.79
CA TYR A 374 -16.18 10.30 8.16
C TYR A 374 -14.93 10.84 8.86
N LEU A 375 -13.82 10.10 8.81
CA LEU A 375 -12.55 10.51 9.42
C LEU A 375 -12.04 11.84 8.84
N ARG A 376 -12.12 12.04 7.52
CA ARG A 376 -11.77 13.32 6.87
C ARG A 376 -12.68 14.44 7.33
N SER A 377 -13.99 14.18 7.44
CA SER A 377 -14.94 15.19 7.94
C SER A 377 -14.69 15.56 9.39
N LEU A 378 -14.23 14.60 10.21
CA LEU A 378 -13.88 14.80 11.60
C LEU A 378 -12.60 15.63 11.73
N ALA A 379 -11.58 15.34 10.92
CA ALA A 379 -10.36 16.16 10.84
C ALA A 379 -10.65 17.61 10.46
N ALA A 380 -11.43 17.84 9.40
CA ALA A 380 -11.83 19.18 9.01
C ALA A 380 -12.61 19.92 10.11
N GLN A 381 -13.44 19.21 10.88
CA GLN A 381 -14.16 19.80 12.02
C GLN A 381 -13.24 20.15 13.18
N TYR A 382 -12.23 19.31 13.44
CA TYR A 382 -11.22 19.56 14.47
C TYR A 382 -10.34 20.77 14.10
N GLU A 383 -9.91 20.88 12.84
CA GLU A 383 -9.18 22.04 12.33
C GLU A 383 -10.01 23.33 12.46
N ALA A 384 -11.29 23.28 12.07
CA ALA A 384 -12.20 24.42 12.22
C ALA A 384 -12.38 24.82 13.70
N MET A 385 -12.50 23.84 14.60
CA MET A 385 -12.53 24.08 16.05
C MET A 385 -11.25 24.75 16.53
N SER A 386 -10.08 24.21 16.17
CA SER A 386 -8.78 24.76 16.58
C SER A 386 -8.60 26.19 16.08
N ALA A 387 -9.02 26.48 14.84
CA ALA A 387 -9.01 27.82 14.28
C ALA A 387 -9.95 28.80 15.02
N GLU A 388 -11.18 28.38 15.35
CA GLU A 388 -12.12 29.22 16.13
C GLU A 388 -11.60 29.51 17.54
N VAL A 389 -11.04 28.50 18.23
CA VAL A 389 -10.44 28.66 19.57
C VAL A 389 -9.20 29.55 19.52
N HIS A 390 -8.37 29.41 18.49
CA HIS A 390 -7.21 30.26 18.29
C HIS A 390 -7.64 31.72 18.05
N ALA A 391 -8.62 31.96 17.19
CA ALA A 391 -9.17 33.30 16.94
C ALA A 391 -9.74 33.94 18.21
N LEU A 392 -10.49 33.18 19.02
CA LEU A 392 -10.97 33.64 20.32
C LEU A 392 -9.80 34.04 21.24
N ASN A 393 -8.76 33.20 21.32
CA ASN A 393 -7.59 33.51 22.13
C ASN A 393 -6.88 34.79 21.65
N VAL A 394 -6.75 35.01 20.34
CA VAL A 394 -6.20 36.27 19.80
C VAL A 394 -7.03 37.47 20.23
N THR A 395 -8.36 37.45 20.03
CA THR A 395 -9.24 38.57 20.44
C THR A 395 -9.20 38.85 21.95
N PHE A 396 -9.01 37.79 22.75
CA PHE A 396 -8.86 37.91 24.19
C PHE A 396 -7.49 38.49 24.59
N GLN A 397 -6.40 38.15 23.90
CA GLN A 397 -5.10 38.77 24.13
C GLN A 397 -5.13 40.26 23.80
N GLU A 398 -5.73 40.65 22.68
CA GLU A 398 -5.96 42.07 22.33
C GLU A 398 -6.73 42.80 23.43
N PHE A 399 -7.84 42.21 23.90
CA PHE A 399 -8.61 42.76 25.03
C PHE A 399 -7.73 42.96 26.26
N ARG A 400 -6.90 41.98 26.59
CA ARG A 400 -6.02 42.02 27.75
C ARG A 400 -4.94 43.10 27.62
N GLU A 401 -4.39 43.33 26.42
CA GLU A 401 -3.37 44.35 26.17
C GLU A 401 -3.86 45.76 26.53
N HIS A 402 -5.15 46.05 26.37
CA HIS A 402 -5.74 47.32 26.80
C HIS A 402 -5.68 47.56 28.32
N PHE A 403 -5.55 46.52 29.14
CA PHE A 403 -5.47 46.63 30.60
C PHE A 403 -4.05 46.50 31.16
N THR A 404 -3.06 46.18 30.32
CA THR A 404 -1.66 46.09 30.77
C THR A 404 -1.02 47.46 30.84
N MET A 405 -0.97 48.06 32.03
CA MET A 405 -0.18 49.28 32.27
C MET A 405 1.34 48.99 32.20
N PRO A 406 2.16 49.95 31.74
CA PRO A 406 3.62 49.83 31.80
C PRO A 406 4.07 49.65 33.25
N GLY A 407 4.60 48.47 33.59
CA GLY A 407 5.17 48.17 34.91
C GLY A 407 4.36 47.23 35.82
N ILE A 408 3.12 46.85 35.45
CA ILE A 408 2.34 45.86 36.20
C ILE A 408 1.95 44.72 35.26
N GLN A 409 2.81 43.71 35.15
CA GLN A 409 2.49 42.47 34.43
C GLN A 409 1.70 41.52 35.34
N TYR A 410 0.37 41.60 35.31
CA TYR A 410 -0.46 40.50 35.78
C TYR A 410 -0.43 39.37 34.76
N SER A 411 0.58 38.52 34.82
CA SER A 411 0.57 37.25 34.10
C SER A 411 -0.37 36.29 34.83
N LEU A 412 -1.68 36.39 34.59
CA LEU A 412 -2.55 35.23 34.81
C LEU A 412 -2.12 34.17 33.79
N PRO A 413 -1.54 33.04 34.21
CA PRO A 413 -1.16 31.99 33.29
C PRO A 413 -2.45 31.32 32.84
N PHE A 414 -2.98 31.72 31.69
CA PHE A 414 -3.85 30.83 30.97
C PHE A 414 -2.98 29.66 30.50
N PRO A 415 -3.39 28.40 30.73
CA PRO A 415 -2.74 27.29 30.08
C PRO A 415 -2.91 27.55 28.59
N VAL A 416 -1.81 27.91 27.93
CA VAL A 416 -1.70 27.74 26.49
C VAL A 416 -1.88 26.24 26.31
N LEU A 417 -3.10 25.83 25.98
CA LEU A 417 -3.39 24.47 25.56
C LEU A 417 -2.49 24.25 24.35
N ARG A 418 -1.30 23.68 24.58
CA ARG A 418 -0.48 23.14 23.52
C ARG A 418 -1.25 21.94 23.04
N GLU A 419 -2.13 22.18 22.07
CA GLU A 419 -2.84 21.10 21.40
C GLU A 419 -1.77 20.15 20.85
N PRO A 420 -1.89 18.84 21.12
CA PRO A 420 -0.97 17.88 20.53
C PRO A 420 -1.06 18.03 19.02
N ARG A 421 0.09 18.21 18.35
CA ARG A 421 0.14 18.23 16.89
C ARG A 421 -0.30 16.87 16.39
N LEU A 422 -1.51 16.79 15.87
CA LEU A 422 -2.08 15.56 15.34
C LEU A 422 -1.48 15.28 13.97
N ASP A 423 -1.47 14.01 13.59
CA ASP A 423 -1.11 13.60 12.24
C ASP A 423 -2.14 14.21 11.25
N PRO A 424 -1.71 14.89 10.16
CA PRO A 424 -2.63 15.43 9.16
C PRO A 424 -3.49 14.34 8.51
N ASN A 425 -3.02 13.11 8.46
CA ASN A 425 -3.78 11.99 7.92
C ASN A 425 -4.64 11.34 9.02
N PRO A 426 -5.98 11.46 8.98
CA PRO A 426 -6.83 10.92 10.03
C PRO A 426 -6.90 9.39 10.03
N VAL A 427 -6.44 8.73 8.98
CA VAL A 427 -6.30 7.26 8.94
C VAL A 427 -5.13 6.79 9.83
N ALA A 428 -4.15 7.65 10.09
CA ALA A 428 -3.03 7.35 10.97
C ALA A 428 -3.39 7.47 12.47
N TRP A 429 -4.50 8.12 12.81
CA TRP A 429 -4.89 8.34 14.21
C TRP A 429 -5.15 7.02 14.95
N THR A 430 -4.54 6.85 16.12
CA THR A 430 -4.90 5.74 17.00
C THR A 430 -6.36 5.87 17.44
N ASP A 431 -6.98 4.76 17.87
CA ASP A 431 -8.37 4.80 18.34
C ASP A 431 -8.54 5.73 19.56
N GLU A 432 -7.49 5.87 20.38
CA GLU A 432 -7.42 6.82 21.49
C GLU A 432 -7.44 8.28 21.01
N VAL A 433 -6.59 8.60 20.02
CA VAL A 433 -6.55 9.95 19.42
C VAL A 433 -7.88 10.28 18.75
N ARG A 434 -8.46 9.32 18.00
CA ARG A 434 -9.78 9.50 17.37
C ARG A 434 -10.85 9.79 18.42
N GLY A 435 -10.93 8.99 19.49
CA GLY A 435 -11.92 9.18 20.55
C GLY A 435 -11.79 10.54 21.25
N MET A 436 -10.56 10.99 21.51
CA MET A 436 -10.30 12.33 22.05
C MET A 436 -10.78 13.44 21.10
N VAL A 437 -10.47 13.33 19.79
CA VAL A 437 -10.90 14.31 18.78
C VAL A 437 -12.42 14.36 18.66
N GLU A 438 -13.08 13.20 18.63
CA GLU A 438 -14.55 13.10 18.62
C GLU A 438 -15.18 13.80 19.83
N GLU A 439 -14.63 13.58 21.04
CA GLU A 439 -15.09 14.22 22.26
C GLU A 439 -14.90 15.75 22.23
N HIS A 440 -13.73 16.23 21.80
CA HIS A 440 -13.44 17.65 21.69
C HIS A 440 -14.37 18.34 20.67
N VAL A 441 -14.52 17.76 19.47
CA VAL A 441 -15.41 18.29 18.44
C VAL A 441 -16.86 18.29 18.92
N ALA A 442 -17.31 17.25 19.64
CA ALA A 442 -18.66 17.20 20.20
C ALA A 442 -18.90 18.30 21.24
N LYS A 443 -17.94 18.52 22.16
CA LYS A 443 -17.99 19.61 23.16
C LYS A 443 -18.00 20.98 22.49
N TRP A 444 -17.11 21.21 21.53
CA TRP A 444 -17.06 22.45 20.76
C TRP A 444 -18.38 22.73 20.05
N LYS A 445 -18.95 21.74 19.33
CA LYS A 445 -20.25 21.90 18.67
C LYS A 445 -21.36 22.29 19.65
N ALA A 446 -21.39 21.68 20.83
CA ALA A 446 -22.37 22.02 21.87
C ALA A 446 -22.16 23.45 22.41
N GLN A 447 -20.93 23.93 22.48
CA GLN A 447 -20.56 25.24 23.02
C GLN A 447 -20.43 26.35 21.97
N ARG A 448 -20.51 26.01 20.67
CA ARG A 448 -20.21 26.93 19.56
C ARG A 448 -21.02 28.24 19.62
N SER A 449 -22.28 28.16 20.00
CA SER A 449 -23.14 29.35 20.17
C SER A 449 -22.69 30.27 21.30
N VAL A 450 -22.14 29.71 22.38
CA VAL A 450 -21.58 30.46 23.51
C VAL A 450 -20.25 31.08 23.11
N ILE A 451 -19.37 30.32 22.45
CA ILE A 451 -18.09 30.81 21.92
C ILE A 451 -18.30 32.02 21.02
N ALA A 452 -19.25 31.93 20.07
CA ALA A 452 -19.59 33.04 19.19
C ALA A 452 -20.08 34.29 19.94
N ARG A 453 -20.87 34.12 21.02
CA ARG A 453 -21.31 35.25 21.86
C ARG A 453 -20.16 35.88 22.63
N VAL A 454 -19.26 35.08 23.18
CA VAL A 454 -18.08 35.57 23.90
C VAL A 454 -17.16 36.33 22.93
N GLN A 455 -16.93 35.79 21.74
CA GLN A 455 -16.12 36.46 20.72
C GLN A 455 -16.74 37.81 20.29
N ALA A 456 -18.06 37.86 20.08
CA ALA A 456 -18.75 39.11 19.78
C ALA A 456 -18.65 40.14 20.92
N LEU A 457 -18.76 39.68 22.17
CA LEU A 457 -18.62 40.54 23.35
C LEU A 457 -17.20 41.09 23.48
N LEU A 458 -16.18 40.25 23.29
CA LEU A 458 -14.78 40.67 23.30
C LEU A 458 -14.48 41.66 22.17
N GLY A 459 -14.97 41.38 20.96
CA GLY A 459 -14.84 42.30 19.81
C GLY A 459 -15.43 43.68 20.11
N ALA A 460 -16.69 43.74 20.58
CA ALA A 460 -17.34 44.99 20.94
C ALA A 460 -16.63 45.71 22.10
N SER A 461 -16.05 44.96 23.04
CA SER A 461 -15.28 45.53 24.15
C SER A 461 -13.95 46.13 23.67
N ASN A 462 -13.25 45.46 22.76
CA ASN A 462 -12.02 45.98 22.14
C ASN A 462 -12.31 47.27 21.36
N GLU A 463 -13.39 47.29 20.57
CA GLU A 463 -13.82 48.50 19.85
C GLU A 463 -14.11 49.67 20.81
N ALA A 464 -14.81 49.41 21.93
CA ALA A 464 -15.10 50.42 22.94
C ALA A 464 -13.84 50.95 23.65
N LEU A 465 -12.84 50.08 23.89
CA LEU A 465 -11.57 50.44 24.55
C LEU A 465 -10.58 51.14 23.61
N GLN A 466 -10.79 51.06 22.30
CA GLN A 466 -9.99 51.77 21.28
C GLN A 466 -10.44 53.21 21.03
N VAL A 467 -11.54 53.66 21.66
CA VAL A 467 -12.02 55.03 21.56
C VAL A 467 -10.95 55.98 22.16
N PRO A 468 -10.41 56.96 21.39
CA PRO A 468 -9.39 57.87 21.90
C PRO A 468 -9.87 58.62 23.15
N GLU A 469 -8.98 58.86 24.12
CA GLU A 469 -9.32 59.61 25.36
C GLU A 469 -9.92 61.00 25.05
N ASN A 470 -9.57 61.59 23.91
CA ASN A 470 -10.05 62.89 23.44
C ASN A 470 -11.52 62.89 22.99
N SER A 471 -12.18 61.73 22.88
CA SER A 471 -13.56 61.61 22.39
C SER A 471 -14.61 62.10 23.39
N PHE A 472 -14.20 62.27 24.65
CA PHE A 472 -15.06 62.75 25.74
C PHE A 472 -14.77 64.20 26.17
N ASP A 473 -13.73 64.82 25.61
CA ASP A 473 -13.33 66.21 25.94
C ASP A 473 -14.08 67.27 25.10
N ASP A 474 -14.79 66.89 24.03
CA ASP A 474 -15.62 67.79 23.21
C ASP A 474 -17.03 68.06 23.82
N LEU A 475 -17.21 67.89 25.13
CA LEU A 475 -18.44 68.23 25.85
C LEU A 475 -18.45 69.68 26.40
N GLU A 476 -17.67 70.60 25.83
CA GLU A 476 -17.98 72.04 25.88
C GLU A 476 -19.06 72.38 24.83
N SER A 477 -20.26 71.82 25.04
CA SER A 477 -21.48 72.19 24.32
C SER A 477 -22.30 73.14 25.20
N ASP A 478 -22.12 74.45 24.94
CA ASP A 478 -22.99 75.59 25.28
C ASP A 478 -23.99 75.39 26.44
N PHE A 479 -23.59 75.82 27.64
CA PHE A 479 -24.48 76.41 28.64
C PHE A 479 -23.89 77.68 29.23
#